data_AF-A0A9N9GC03-F1
#
_entry.id   AF-A0A9N9GC03-F1
#
_cell.length_a   1.000
_cell.length_b   1.000
_cell.length_c   1.000
_cell.angle_alpha   90.00
_cell.angle_beta   90.00
_cell.angle_gamma   90.00
#
_symmetry.space_group_name_H-M   'P 1'
#
loop_
_entity.id
_entity.type
_entity.pdbx_description
1 polymer ?
#
loop_
_entity_poly.entity_id
_entity_poly.type
_entity_poly.pdbx_seq_one_letter_code
_entity_poly.pdbx_strand_id
1 'polypeptide(L)'
;MSQKPSEAPSKVLDPPKDTPFTPAELAKFDGSDSSAPVYLAVKGTVFDVSEKRNLYGPNEDAVADYSTLDESQLKVLDDWFNRFSKIYNIVGKVV
;
A
#
# COMPACT_ATOMS: atom_id res chain seq x y z
N MET A 1 38.52 -13.09 -2.01
CA MET A 1 37.26 -12.66 -2.64
C MET A 1 36.17 -12.84 -1.60
N SER A 2 35.67 -11.75 -1.02
CA SER A 2 34.71 -11.79 0.09
C SER A 2 33.32 -12.13 -0.44
N GLN A 3 32.85 -13.36 -0.18
CA GLN A 3 31.45 -13.71 -0.38
C GLN A 3 30.66 -13.14 0.81
N LYS A 4 29.87 -12.09 0.56
CA LYS A 4 28.85 -11.63 1.51
C LYS A 4 27.71 -12.65 1.55
N PRO A 5 27.16 -12.97 2.73
CA PRO A 5 26.11 -13.97 2.87
C PRO A 5 24.83 -13.55 2.12
N SER A 6 24.22 -14.55 1.49
CA SER A 6 22.91 -14.52 0.83
C SER A 6 21.81 -14.33 1.88
N GLU A 7 21.57 -13.10 2.32
CA GLU A 7 20.30 -12.71 2.95
C GLU A 7 19.25 -12.56 1.84
N ALA A 8 18.04 -13.10 2.06
CA ALA A 8 16.89 -12.89 1.18
C ALA A 8 16.80 -11.41 0.76
N PRO A 9 16.34 -11.06 -0.46
CA PRO A 9 16.34 -9.68 -0.91
C PRO A 9 15.37 -8.86 -0.02
N SER A 10 15.89 -8.33 1.08
CA SER A 10 15.24 -7.35 1.93
C SER A 10 15.05 -6.14 1.05
N LYS A 11 13.84 -5.99 0.50
CA LYS A 11 13.45 -4.85 -0.32
C LYS A 11 13.89 -3.59 0.41
N VAL A 12 14.84 -2.86 -0.15
CA VAL A 12 15.31 -1.60 0.44
C VAL A 12 14.16 -0.61 0.24
N LEU A 13 13.36 -0.43 1.28
CA LEU A 13 12.23 0.49 1.24
C LEU A 13 12.75 1.92 1.31
N ASP A 14 12.15 2.79 0.51
CA ASP A 14 12.38 4.23 0.59
C ASP A 14 11.85 4.76 1.93
N PRO A 15 12.45 5.84 2.46
CA PRO A 15 11.94 6.48 3.67
C PRO A 15 10.47 6.88 3.50
N PRO A 16 9.64 6.68 4.54
CA PRO A 16 8.22 6.99 4.48
C PRO A 16 8.02 8.48 4.22
N LYS A 17 7.09 8.79 3.32
CA LYS A 17 6.68 10.16 3.00
C LYS A 17 5.36 10.47 3.70
N ASP A 18 5.19 11.73 4.10
CA ASP A 18 3.98 12.25 4.75
C ASP A 18 3.20 13.17 3.79
N THR A 19 3.27 12.89 2.48
CA THR A 19 2.53 13.66 1.47
C THR A 19 1.01 13.47 1.68
N PRO A 20 0.24 14.55 1.87
CA PRO A 20 -1.22 14.44 1.98
C PRO A 20 -1.81 14.12 0.60
N PHE A 21 -2.63 13.09 0.54
CA PHE A 21 -3.39 12.70 -0.64
C PHE A 21 -4.88 12.80 -0.35
N THR A 22 -5.66 13.27 -1.32
CA THR A 22 -7.11 13.21 -1.24
C THR A 22 -7.61 11.89 -1.82
N PRO A 23 -8.75 11.34 -1.34
CA PRO A 23 -9.33 10.12 -1.89
C PRO A 23 -9.63 10.26 -3.40
N ALA A 24 -10.02 11.46 -3.85
CA ALA A 24 -10.23 11.77 -5.26
C ALA A 24 -8.94 11.73 -6.10
N GLU A 25 -7.79 12.06 -5.52
CA GLU A 25 -6.50 11.91 -6.19
C GLU A 25 -6.02 10.47 -6.19
N LEU A 26 -6.20 9.74 -5.09
CA LEU A 26 -5.85 8.32 -5.03
C LEU A 26 -6.64 7.47 -6.01
N ALA A 27 -7.92 7.78 -6.23
CA ALA A 27 -8.74 7.11 -7.23
C ALA A 27 -8.17 7.22 -8.66
N LYS A 28 -7.30 8.21 -8.94
CA LYS A 28 -6.59 8.31 -10.24
C LYS A 28 -5.47 7.27 -10.38
N PHE A 29 -4.97 6.76 -9.25
CA PHE A 29 -3.87 5.78 -9.15
C PHE A 29 -4.38 4.38 -8.79
N ASP A 30 -5.58 4.03 -9.25
CA ASP A 30 -6.24 2.73 -9.03
C ASP A 30 -5.65 1.58 -9.89
N GLY A 31 -4.64 1.88 -10.72
CA GLY A 31 -4.02 0.90 -11.62
C GLY A 31 -4.82 0.61 -12.88
N SER A 32 -5.87 1.40 -13.15
CA SER A 32 -6.54 1.47 -14.45
C SER A 32 -5.57 1.88 -15.56
N ASP A 33 -4.63 2.80 -15.26
CA ASP A 33 -3.61 3.22 -16.22
C ASP A 33 -2.34 2.38 -16.07
N SER A 34 -1.87 1.82 -17.20
CA SER A 34 -0.68 0.97 -17.20
C SER A 34 0.64 1.74 -17.16
N SER A 35 0.62 3.05 -17.35
CA SER A 35 1.77 3.94 -17.24
C SER A 35 1.83 4.66 -15.89
N ALA A 36 0.71 4.75 -15.16
CA ALA A 36 0.68 5.31 -13.81
C ALA A 36 1.08 4.28 -12.73
N PRO A 37 1.66 4.74 -11.60
CA PRO A 37 1.83 3.92 -10.41
C PRO A 37 0.47 3.60 -9.78
N VAL A 38 0.45 2.56 -8.94
CA VAL A 38 -0.74 2.14 -8.20
C VAL A 38 -0.56 2.44 -6.72
N TYR A 39 -1.49 3.21 -6.17
CA TYR A 39 -1.46 3.60 -4.77
C TYR A 39 -2.62 2.98 -4.01
N LEU A 40 -2.31 2.33 -2.88
CA LEU A 40 -3.32 1.76 -2.00
C LEU A 40 -3.30 2.47 -0.65
N ALA A 41 -4.45 2.99 -0.23
CA ALA A 41 -4.61 3.53 1.11
C ALA A 41 -5.08 2.46 2.09
N VAL A 42 -4.33 2.23 3.16
CA VAL A 42 -4.70 1.32 4.26
C VAL A 42 -4.63 2.11 5.57
N LYS A 43 -5.76 2.19 6.29
CA LYS A 43 -5.89 2.98 7.54
C LYS A 43 -5.43 4.45 7.38
N GLY A 44 -5.66 5.03 6.20
CA GLY A 44 -5.22 6.40 5.89
C GLY A 44 -3.74 6.54 5.53
N THR A 45 -2.97 5.46 5.39
CA THR A 45 -1.58 5.51 4.89
C THR A 45 -1.53 5.00 3.46
N VAL A 46 -0.84 5.72 2.60
CA VAL A 46 -0.73 5.41 1.16
C VAL A 46 0.55 4.61 0.90
N PHE A 47 0.38 3.44 0.30
CA PHE A 47 1.46 2.53 -0.09
C PHE A 47 1.58 2.45 -1.62
N ASP A 48 2.82 2.45 -2.12
CA ASP A 48 3.10 2.15 -3.53
C ASP A 48 3.03 0.65 -3.77
N VAL A 49 1.99 0.20 -4.48
CA VAL A 49 1.77 -1.21 -4.86
C VAL A 49 1.92 -1.41 -6.36
N SER A 50 2.61 -0.49 -7.03
CA SER A 50 2.84 -0.48 -8.48
C SER A 50 3.39 -1.82 -9.00
N GLU A 51 4.27 -2.47 -8.23
CA GLU A 51 4.84 -3.79 -8.56
C GLU A 51 3.81 -4.93 -8.59
N LYS A 52 2.68 -4.75 -7.92
CA LYS A 52 1.59 -5.72 -7.84
C LYS A 52 0.28 -5.15 -8.41
N ARG A 53 0.37 -4.22 -9.37
CA ARG A 53 -0.79 -3.67 -10.10
C ARG A 53 -1.77 -4.74 -10.57
N ASN A 54 -1.29 -5.87 -11.06
CA ASN A 54 -2.18 -6.95 -11.56
C ASN A 54 -3.08 -7.53 -10.45
N LEU A 55 -2.66 -7.46 -9.18
CA LEU A 55 -3.43 -7.92 -8.03
C LEU A 55 -4.35 -6.84 -7.44
N TYR A 56 -3.93 -5.57 -7.47
CA TYR A 56 -4.63 -4.44 -6.87
C TYR A 56 -5.22 -3.48 -7.91
N GLY A 57 -5.37 -3.92 -9.16
CA GLY A 57 -5.98 -3.13 -10.23
C GLY A 57 -7.46 -2.83 -9.96
N PRO A 58 -8.21 -2.31 -10.94
CA PRO A 58 -9.55 -1.76 -10.71
C PRO A 58 -10.51 -2.81 -10.18
N ASN A 59 -10.62 -2.87 -8.86
CA ASN A 59 -11.53 -3.72 -8.12
C ASN A 59 -12.39 -2.79 -7.27
N GLU A 60 -13.69 -2.74 -7.55
CA GLU A 60 -14.66 -1.86 -6.88
C GLU A 60 -14.95 -2.26 -5.41
N ASP A 61 -14.30 -3.29 -4.87
CA ASP A 61 -14.59 -3.84 -3.54
C ASP A 61 -13.84 -3.13 -2.39
N ALA A 62 -12.98 -2.15 -2.69
CA ALA A 62 -12.23 -1.42 -1.67
C ALA A 62 -13.10 -0.35 -0.99
N VAL A 63 -13.71 -0.70 0.14
CA VAL A 63 -14.50 0.23 0.97
C VAL A 63 -13.58 1.00 1.92
N ALA A 64 -13.59 2.33 1.84
CA ALA A 64 -12.82 3.19 2.74
C ALA A 64 -13.41 3.27 4.16
N ASP A 65 -14.70 2.99 4.31
CA ASP A 65 -15.38 2.98 5.61
C ASP A 65 -15.13 1.66 6.34
N TYR A 66 -14.21 1.69 7.30
CA TYR A 66 -13.94 0.58 8.19
C TYR A 66 -14.70 0.68 9.52
N SER A 67 -15.64 1.63 9.67
CA SER A 67 -16.41 1.81 10.91
C SER A 67 -17.44 0.70 11.10
N THR A 68 -17.83 0.03 10.02
CA THR A 68 -18.73 -1.12 10.04
C THR A 68 -18.00 -2.45 10.27
N LEU A 69 -16.67 -2.43 10.39
CA LEU A 69 -15.87 -3.63 10.61
C LEU A 69 -15.88 -4.04 12.08
N ASP A 70 -16.06 -5.33 12.31
CA ASP A 70 -16.00 -5.95 13.63
C ASP A 70 -14.54 -6.08 14.12
N GLU A 71 -14.32 -6.36 15.41
CA GLU A 71 -12.96 -6.41 16.02
C GLU A 71 -12.03 -7.39 15.29
N SER A 72 -12.60 -8.51 14.82
CA SER A 72 -11.90 -9.52 14.04
C SER A 72 -11.42 -8.98 12.68
N GLN A 73 -12.25 -8.18 12.00
CA GLN A 73 -11.92 -7.57 10.72
C GLN A 73 -10.91 -6.42 10.88
N LEU A 74 -11.03 -5.66 11.97
CA LEU A 74 -10.04 -4.63 12.34
C LEU A 74 -8.65 -5.25 12.57
N LYS A 75 -8.59 -6.44 13.18
CA LYS A 75 -7.33 -7.16 13.36
C LYS A 75 -6.74 -7.64 12.03
N VAL A 76 -7.57 -8.12 11.11
CA VAL A 76 -7.14 -8.49 9.76
C VAL A 76 -6.59 -7.26 9.03
N LEU A 77 -7.27 -6.11 9.12
CA LEU A 77 -6.81 -4.85 8.54
C LEU A 77 -5.44 -4.41 9.09
N ASP A 78 -5.21 -4.59 10.40
CA ASP A 78 -3.92 -4.27 11.02
C ASP A 78 -2.79 -5.22 10.57
N ASP A 79 -3.09 -6.51 10.41
CA ASP A 79 -2.14 -7.47 9.83
C ASP A 79 -1.76 -7.09 8.39
N TRP A 80 -2.77 -6.76 7.57
CA TRP A 80 -2.55 -6.24 6.22
C TRP A 80 -1.69 -4.97 6.23
N PHE A 81 -1.96 -4.01 7.12
CA PHE A 81 -1.17 -2.80 7.27
C PHE A 81 0.29 -3.10 7.61
N ASN A 82 0.53 -3.96 8.61
CA ASN A 82 1.88 -4.34 9.05
C ASN A 82 2.65 -5.06 7.94
N ARG A 83 1.97 -5.93 7.21
CA ARG A 83 2.54 -6.60 6.02
C ARG A 83 2.94 -5.56 4.97
N PHE A 84 2.08 -4.61 4.66
CA PHE A 84 2.31 -3.60 3.62
C PHE A 84 3.47 -2.69 3.98
N SER A 85 3.54 -2.22 5.22
CA SER A 85 4.65 -1.41 5.72
C SER A 85 6.02 -2.09 5.65
N LYS A 86 6.07 -3.43 5.51
CA LYS A 86 7.32 -4.19 5.39
C LYS A 86 7.72 -4.50 3.95
N ILE A 87 6.78 -4.44 3.01
CA ILE A 87 7.01 -4.87 1.62
C ILE A 87 6.82 -3.76 0.59
N TYR A 88 6.19 -2.65 0.98
CA TYR A 88 5.89 -1.49 0.14
C TYR A 88 6.35 -0.19 0.76
N ASN A 89 6.65 0.77 -0.11
CA ASN A 89 7.04 2.11 0.25
C ASN A 89 5.81 2.92 0.68
N ILE A 90 5.92 3.65 1.79
CA ILE A 90 4.89 4.61 2.22
C ILE A 90 5.14 5.92 1.48
N VAL A 91 4.18 6.33 0.65
CA VAL A 91 4.28 7.55 -0.17
C VAL A 91 3.53 8.73 0.43
N GLY A 92 2.62 8.50 1.38
CA GLY A 92 1.85 9.57 1.99
C GLY A 92 0.74 9.09 2.91
N LYS A 93 -0.19 10.00 3.21
CA LYS A 93 -1.39 9.75 4.01
C LYS A 93 -2.63 10.37 3.39
N VAL A 94 -3.78 9.74 3.59
CA VAL A 94 -5.07 10.25 3.15
C VAL A 94 -5.58 11.26 4.16
N VAL A 95 -6.00 12.43 3.68
CA VAL A 95 -6.56 13.53 4.50
C VAL A 95 -7.97 13.88 4.08
#